data_AF-A0A8B7Y620-F1
#
_entry.id   AF-A0A8B7Y620-F1
#
_cell.length_a   1.000
_cell.length_b   1.000
_cell.length_c   1.000
_cell.angle_alpha   90.00
_cell.angle_beta   90.00
_cell.angle_gamma   90.00
#
_symmetry.space_group_name_H-M   'P 1'
#
loop_
_entity.id
_entity.type
_entity.pdbx_description
1 polymer ?
#
loop_
_entity_poly.entity_id
_entity_poly.type
_entity_poly.pdbx_seq_one_letter_code
_entity_poly.pdbx_strand_id
1 'polypeptide(L)'
;MYYLSLKFKMPTDVEILMEMGFSQNRAQRALAATQYKSVQVAMDWLFAHSDDPDIDEPFQAPEGHKLGSDTSQGTREGGDSKSQQEGEGPTAEGEQVQAKSLKCDECGKKLRTPEDVQVHAARTGHENFSESLEEIKPLTAEEKQEQLLRLQERMKQRQKEKAEQEKKEAVEREKLRRKQGRELVEMKQKMELDEAKKLAELKKREKQEERLARQRVKEEIERDKRERAARYGKVSAEASQPKPPTQPAAPPAVTATAAPKKEYDTTRLQIRLPNGSALTNSFGVSEQLAAVRLFVQLNRTDGSSAPFSLMTTFPKKVFTEEDMEKPLKELGLVPSAVLIVTKPAS
;
A
#
# COMPACT_ATOMS: atom_id res chain seq x y z
N MET A 1 34.91 22.67 25.81
CA MET A 1 33.47 22.41 26.02
C MET A 1 32.92 21.68 24.79
N TYR A 2 32.67 20.38 24.95
CA TYR A 2 31.77 19.50 24.18
C TYR A 2 31.93 19.37 22.66
N TYR A 3 32.77 18.43 22.21
CA TYR A 3 32.50 17.66 21.00
C TYR A 3 31.57 16.50 21.37
N LEU A 4 30.28 16.66 21.08
CA LEU A 4 29.29 15.60 21.21
C LEU A 4 29.55 14.53 20.15
N SER A 5 30.08 13.41 20.61
CA SER A 5 30.13 12.13 19.91
C SER A 5 28.71 11.65 19.64
N LEU A 6 28.17 12.03 18.47
CA LEU A 6 27.02 11.35 17.87
C LEU A 6 27.50 10.00 17.37
N LYS A 7 27.41 8.99 18.25
CA LYS A 7 27.45 7.58 17.85
C LYS A 7 26.27 7.34 16.91
N PHE A 8 26.52 7.42 15.61
CA PHE A 8 25.63 6.89 14.59
C PHE A 8 25.56 5.38 14.80
N LYS A 9 24.56 4.93 15.56
CA LYS A 9 24.29 3.51 15.75
C LYS A 9 23.68 3.02 14.45
N MET A 10 24.53 2.54 13.53
CA MET A 10 24.07 1.89 12.32
C MET A 10 23.20 0.71 12.73
N PRO A 11 21.95 0.60 12.24
CA PRO A 11 21.09 -0.52 12.57
C PRO A 11 21.77 -1.81 12.12
N THR A 12 21.79 -2.80 13.01
CA THR A 12 22.33 -4.13 12.72
C THR A 12 21.45 -4.84 11.70
N ASP A 13 22.02 -5.77 10.92
CA ASP A 13 21.26 -6.53 9.92
C ASP A 13 20.03 -7.24 10.53
N VAL A 14 20.11 -7.60 11.81
CA VAL A 14 19.00 -8.16 12.59
C VAL A 14 17.89 -7.11 12.80
N GLU A 15 18.25 -5.88 13.18
CA GLU A 15 17.30 -4.77 13.36
C GLU A 15 16.61 -4.39 12.04
N ILE A 16 17.33 -4.40 10.92
CA ILE A 16 16.74 -4.14 9.58
C ILE A 16 15.69 -5.21 9.25
N LEU A 17 15.98 -6.50 9.50
CA LEU A 17 15.01 -7.57 9.29
C LEU A 17 13.82 -7.49 10.26
N MET A 18 14.04 -7.03 11.49
CA MET A 18 12.97 -6.78 12.46
C MET A 18 12.07 -5.61 12.04
N GLU A 19 12.62 -4.52 11.50
CA GLU A 19 11.87 -3.40 10.94
C GLU A 19 11.01 -3.80 9.74
N MET A 20 11.44 -4.82 8.99
CA MET A 20 10.68 -5.42 7.87
C MET A 20 9.59 -6.40 8.33
N GLY A 21 9.44 -6.62 9.64
CA GLY A 21 8.36 -7.43 10.22
C GLY A 21 8.72 -8.89 10.51
N PHE A 22 9.99 -9.28 10.39
CA PHE A 22 10.43 -10.62 10.78
C PHE A 22 10.72 -10.69 12.29
N SER A 23 10.39 -11.81 12.93
CA SER A 23 10.73 -12.00 14.36
C SER A 23 12.26 -12.01 14.55
N GLN A 24 12.73 -11.59 15.72
CA GLN A 24 14.16 -11.54 16.02
C GLN A 24 14.85 -12.90 15.84
N ASN A 25 14.16 -14.00 16.21
CA ASN A 25 14.66 -15.36 16.06
C ASN A 25 14.81 -15.76 14.59
N ARG A 26 13.82 -15.42 13.75
CA ARG A 26 13.85 -15.59 12.29
C ARG A 26 15.04 -14.86 11.68
N ALA A 27 15.19 -13.58 12.00
CA ALA A 27 16.27 -12.74 11.50
C ALA A 27 17.65 -13.29 11.88
N GLN A 28 17.84 -13.71 13.13
CA GLN A 28 19.10 -14.29 13.59
C GLN A 28 19.41 -15.65 12.94
N ARG A 29 18.41 -16.52 12.79
CA ARG A 29 18.57 -17.84 12.14
C ARG A 29 18.95 -17.68 10.67
N ALA A 30 18.28 -16.76 9.97
CA ALA A 30 18.57 -16.47 8.58
C ALA A 30 19.96 -15.88 8.36
N LEU A 31 20.40 -14.96 9.24
CA LEU A 31 21.74 -14.40 9.18
C LEU A 31 22.82 -15.45 9.50
N ALA A 32 22.55 -16.36 10.44
CA ALA A 32 23.44 -17.48 10.75
C ALA A 32 23.54 -18.47 9.57
N ALA A 33 22.41 -18.87 8.98
CA ALA A 33 22.36 -19.76 7.83
C ALA A 33 23.03 -19.17 6.58
N THR A 34 22.99 -17.85 6.44
CA THR A 34 23.58 -17.12 5.32
C THR A 34 25.00 -16.59 5.60
N GLN A 35 25.56 -16.87 6.78
CA GLN A 35 26.88 -16.43 7.23
C GLN A 35 27.07 -14.90 7.20
N TYR A 36 26.01 -14.14 7.51
CA TYR A 36 26.04 -12.66 7.57
C TYR A 36 26.54 -12.00 6.27
N LYS A 37 26.23 -12.60 5.11
CA LYS A 37 26.68 -12.09 3.80
C LYS A 37 25.98 -10.80 3.39
N SER A 38 24.67 -10.72 3.59
CA SER A 38 23.87 -9.50 3.42
C SER A 38 22.45 -9.70 3.95
N VAL A 39 21.76 -8.59 4.24
CA VAL A 39 20.33 -8.58 4.60
C VAL A 39 19.48 -9.23 3.51
N GLN A 40 19.74 -8.93 2.23
CA GLN A 40 18.93 -9.46 1.11
C GLN A 40 19.05 -10.99 0.99
N VAL A 41 20.24 -11.56 1.19
CA VAL A 41 20.42 -13.02 1.15
C VAL A 41 19.75 -13.68 2.35
N ALA A 42 19.77 -13.04 3.51
CA ALA A 42 19.01 -13.48 4.67
C ALA A 42 17.49 -13.42 4.44
N MET A 43 16.99 -12.40 3.73
CA MET A 43 15.58 -12.32 3.33
C MET A 43 15.18 -13.43 2.37
N ASP A 44 15.99 -13.70 1.33
CA ASP A 44 15.71 -14.77 0.37
C ASP A 44 15.67 -16.14 1.07
N TRP A 45 16.54 -16.35 2.07
CA TRP A 45 16.52 -17.55 2.90
C TRP A 45 15.26 -17.62 3.77
N LEU A 46 14.83 -16.50 4.37
CA LEU A 46 13.59 -16.41 5.15
C LEU A 46 12.36 -16.71 4.31
N PHE A 47 12.30 -16.24 3.07
CA PHE A 47 11.19 -16.54 2.17
C PHE A 47 11.21 -18.00 1.69
N ALA A 48 12.40 -18.56 1.46
CA ALA A 48 12.53 -19.95 1.04
C ALA A 48 12.15 -20.96 2.14
N HIS A 49 12.21 -20.55 3.40
CA HIS A 49 11.92 -21.41 4.55
C HIS A 49 10.73 -20.93 5.39
N SER A 50 9.94 -19.93 4.94
CA SER A 50 8.90 -19.25 5.75
C SER A 50 7.84 -20.15 6.38
N ASP A 51 7.68 -21.35 5.84
CA ASP A 51 6.64 -22.31 6.17
C ASP A 51 7.14 -23.48 7.04
N ASP A 52 8.43 -23.46 7.43
CA ASP A 52 9.02 -24.49 8.28
C ASP A 52 8.67 -24.21 9.76
N PRO A 53 7.90 -25.10 10.43
CA PRO A 53 7.48 -24.92 11.83
C PRO A 53 8.64 -24.85 12.84
N ASP A 54 9.86 -25.25 12.45
CA ASP A 54 11.06 -25.23 13.32
C ASP A 54 11.77 -23.87 13.35
N ILE A 55 11.27 -22.86 12.63
CA ILE A 55 11.90 -21.53 12.53
C ILE A 55 11.65 -20.63 13.74
N ASP A 56 10.56 -20.87 14.47
CA ASP A 56 10.23 -20.10 15.68
C ASP A 56 10.80 -20.73 16.97
N GLU A 57 11.52 -21.85 16.86
CA GLU A 57 12.20 -22.48 17.99
C GLU A 57 13.42 -21.65 18.43
N PRO A 58 13.62 -21.39 19.74
CA PRO A 58 14.68 -20.48 20.21
C PRO A 58 16.08 -21.05 19.94
N PHE A 59 16.68 -20.62 18.83
CA PHE A 59 18.07 -20.92 18.50
C PHE A 59 19.01 -20.08 19.36
N GLN A 60 19.65 -20.69 20.36
CA GLN A 60 20.80 -20.11 21.05
C GLN A 60 22.06 -20.33 20.21
N ALA A 61 22.58 -19.25 19.62
CA ALA A 61 23.92 -19.26 19.04
C ALA A 61 24.99 -19.26 20.15
N PRO A 62 26.07 -20.05 20.05
CA PRO A 62 27.19 -19.95 20.98
C PRO A 62 27.82 -18.55 20.89
N GLU A 63 27.90 -17.87 22.03
CA GLU A 63 28.45 -16.52 22.14
C GLU A 63 29.90 -16.45 21.63
N GLY A 64 30.19 -15.37 20.92
CA GLY A 64 31.35 -15.24 20.05
C GLY A 64 32.72 -15.18 20.73
N HIS A 65 33.74 -15.56 19.95
CA HIS A 65 35.12 -15.17 20.17
C HIS A 65 35.28 -13.66 19.93
N LYS A 66 35.23 -12.86 21.00
CA LYS A 66 35.80 -11.51 21.03
C LYS A 66 37.11 -11.55 21.82
N LEU A 67 38.20 -11.29 21.11
CA LEU A 67 39.55 -11.20 21.66
C LEU A 67 39.63 -9.98 22.61
N GLY A 68 39.97 -10.21 23.88
CA GLY A 68 40.55 -9.20 24.76
C GLY A 68 39.71 -8.75 25.97
N SER A 69 39.86 -9.45 27.10
CA SER A 69 40.08 -8.83 28.42
C SER A 69 40.55 -9.88 29.43
N ASP A 70 41.69 -9.62 30.05
CA ASP A 70 42.33 -10.43 31.08
C ASP A 70 41.62 -10.29 32.45
N THR A 71 41.93 -11.23 33.36
CA THR A 71 41.83 -11.11 34.83
C THR A 71 40.57 -11.67 35.53
N SER A 72 40.61 -13.00 35.73
CA SER A 72 40.66 -13.73 37.03
C SER A 72 39.48 -13.85 38.02
N GLN A 73 39.49 -15.04 38.67
CA GLN A 73 38.82 -15.52 39.89
C GLN A 73 37.36 -15.94 39.72
N GLY A 74 37.02 -17.24 39.80
CA GLY A 74 37.06 -18.15 40.96
C GLY A 74 35.58 -18.52 41.25
N THR A 75 35.11 -19.70 41.62
CA THR A 75 35.65 -20.83 42.38
C THR A 75 34.58 -21.95 42.29
N ARG A 76 35.02 -23.23 42.13
CA ARG A 76 34.54 -24.53 42.68
C ARG A 76 33.03 -24.73 42.98
N GLU A 77 32.38 -25.85 42.65
CA GLU A 77 32.51 -27.25 43.14
C GLU A 77 31.31 -28.03 42.52
N GLY A 78 31.23 -29.33 42.25
CA GLY A 78 32.03 -30.54 42.48
C GLY A 78 31.23 -31.76 41.95
N GLY A 79 31.89 -32.73 41.31
CA GLY A 79 31.91 -34.17 41.73
C GLY A 79 31.02 -35.05 40.82
N ASP A 80 31.29 -36.32 40.52
CA ASP A 80 32.29 -37.34 40.87
C ASP A 80 32.01 -38.53 39.88
N SER A 81 32.97 -39.23 39.24
CA SER A 81 33.66 -40.46 39.71
C SER A 81 34.63 -40.93 38.59
N LYS A 82 35.95 -40.99 38.81
CA LYS A 82 36.80 -42.15 39.23
C LYS A 82 36.90 -43.27 38.15
N SER A 83 38.07 -43.70 37.65
CA SER A 83 39.20 -44.31 38.38
C SER A 83 40.47 -44.52 37.52
N GLN A 84 41.66 -44.25 38.10
CA GLN A 84 42.92 -45.05 38.14
C GLN A 84 43.63 -45.44 36.81
N GLN A 85 44.96 -45.47 36.65
CA GLN A 85 46.12 -45.47 37.56
C GLN A 85 47.41 -45.07 36.80
N GLU A 86 48.45 -44.82 37.57
CA GLU A 86 49.76 -44.20 37.30
C GLU A 86 50.77 -45.06 36.51
N GLY A 87 51.81 -44.43 35.94
CA GLY A 87 53.06 -45.12 35.58
C GLY A 87 53.93 -44.47 34.49
N GLU A 88 54.82 -43.57 34.90
CA GLU A 88 56.25 -43.38 34.50
C GLU A 88 56.68 -43.36 33.01
N GLY A 89 57.42 -42.30 32.63
CA GLY A 89 58.09 -42.12 31.33
C GLY A 89 59.33 -43.03 31.11
N PRO A 90 60.12 -42.86 30.03
CA PRO A 90 60.71 -41.56 29.65
C PRO A 90 60.76 -41.25 28.14
N THR A 91 61.12 -39.99 27.90
CA THR A 91 61.54 -39.32 26.67
C THR A 91 62.45 -40.15 25.74
N ALA A 92 62.15 -40.12 24.44
CA ALA A 92 63.13 -40.34 23.37
C ALA A 92 62.82 -39.38 22.21
N GLU A 93 63.79 -38.52 21.92
CA GLU A 93 63.81 -37.59 20.80
C GLU A 93 63.82 -38.38 19.49
N GLY A 94 62.81 -38.14 18.65
CA GLY A 94 62.65 -38.75 17.33
C GLY A 94 62.62 -37.66 16.27
N GLU A 95 63.66 -37.66 15.44
CA GLU A 95 63.86 -36.82 14.26
C GLU A 95 62.63 -36.89 13.32
N GLN A 96 61.88 -35.79 13.21
CA GLN A 96 60.70 -35.72 12.34
C GLN A 96 61.13 -35.54 10.88
N VAL A 97 61.08 -36.62 10.10
CA VAL A 97 61.16 -36.58 8.64
C VAL A 97 59.83 -36.01 8.12
N GLN A 98 59.79 -34.72 7.75
CA GLN A 98 58.60 -34.10 7.14
C GLN A 98 58.40 -34.63 5.71
N ALA A 99 57.26 -35.29 5.45
CA ALA A 99 56.85 -35.73 4.12
C ALA A 99 56.57 -34.54 3.18
N LYS A 100 57.09 -34.62 1.95
CA LYS A 100 57.11 -33.50 0.99
C LYS A 100 55.94 -33.48 -0.01
N SER A 101 55.17 -34.57 -0.13
CA SER A 101 53.87 -34.61 -0.82
C SER A 101 53.01 -35.80 -0.35
N LEU A 102 51.69 -35.72 -0.50
CA LEU A 102 50.75 -36.81 -0.18
C LEU A 102 50.10 -37.31 -1.47
N LYS A 103 50.04 -38.62 -1.70
CA LYS A 103 49.35 -39.22 -2.85
C LYS A 103 48.07 -39.88 -2.39
N CYS A 104 46.97 -39.65 -3.10
CA CYS A 104 45.76 -40.43 -2.91
C CYS A 104 45.97 -41.84 -3.48
N ASP A 105 45.77 -42.89 -2.69
CA ASP A 105 46.00 -44.27 -3.12
C ASP A 105 44.89 -44.80 -4.03
N GLU A 106 43.71 -44.19 -3.95
CA GLU A 106 42.53 -44.59 -4.73
C GLU A 106 42.56 -44.03 -6.16
N CYS A 107 43.15 -42.86 -6.37
CA CYS A 107 43.20 -42.22 -7.69
C CYS A 107 44.60 -41.81 -8.17
N GLY A 108 45.64 -42.07 -7.37
CA GLY A 108 47.03 -41.78 -7.69
C GLY A 108 47.37 -40.28 -7.75
N LYS A 109 46.44 -39.39 -7.38
CA LYS A 109 46.63 -37.94 -7.49
C LYS A 109 47.57 -37.45 -6.40
N LYS A 110 48.65 -36.78 -6.81
CA LYS A 110 49.65 -36.19 -5.91
C LYS A 110 49.18 -34.82 -5.47
N LEU A 111 49.21 -34.59 -4.16
CA LEU A 111 48.68 -33.43 -3.47
C LEU A 111 49.84 -32.80 -2.70
N ARG A 112 49.97 -31.48 -2.83
CA ARG A 112 51.16 -30.75 -2.41
C ARG A 112 51.09 -30.34 -0.94
N THR A 113 49.88 -30.15 -0.43
CA THR A 113 49.63 -29.69 0.94
C THR A 113 48.52 -30.54 1.59
N PRO A 114 48.47 -30.60 2.93
CA PRO A 114 47.37 -31.26 3.64
C PRO A 114 46.00 -30.59 3.38
N GLU A 115 45.97 -29.31 2.99
CA GLU A 115 44.74 -28.62 2.56
C GLU A 115 44.23 -29.15 1.20
N ASP A 116 45.13 -29.45 0.26
CA ASP A 116 44.75 -30.06 -1.03
C ASP A 116 44.17 -31.47 -0.83
N VAL A 117 44.64 -32.19 0.19
CA VAL A 117 44.11 -33.50 0.62
C VAL A 117 42.69 -33.39 1.12
N GLN A 118 42.41 -32.38 1.95
CA GLN A 118 41.07 -32.12 2.45
C GLN A 118 40.10 -31.72 1.33
N VAL A 119 40.54 -30.88 0.38
CA VAL A 119 39.73 -30.48 -0.78
C VAL A 119 39.51 -31.64 -1.74
N HIS A 120 40.50 -32.53 -1.90
CA HIS A 120 40.37 -33.74 -2.70
C HIS A 120 39.39 -34.73 -2.05
N ALA A 121 39.55 -35.02 -0.76
CA ALA A 121 38.62 -35.86 0.00
C ALA A 121 37.19 -35.32 -0.05
N ALA A 122 36.99 -34.00 0.11
CA ALA A 122 35.67 -33.38 0.03
C ALA A 122 35.03 -33.44 -1.37
N ARG A 123 35.84 -33.47 -2.43
CA ARG A 123 35.35 -33.45 -3.83
C ARG A 123 35.18 -34.84 -4.43
N THR A 124 36.01 -35.80 -4.05
CA THR A 124 36.02 -37.15 -4.62
C THR A 124 35.67 -38.25 -3.63
N GLY A 125 35.61 -37.96 -2.33
CA GLY A 125 35.27 -38.92 -1.28
C GLY A 125 36.37 -39.93 -0.96
N HIS A 126 37.61 -39.69 -1.41
CA HIS A 126 38.74 -40.58 -1.14
C HIS A 126 39.40 -40.22 0.19
N GLU A 127 39.65 -41.24 1.02
CA GLU A 127 40.15 -41.05 2.39
C GLU A 127 41.56 -41.63 2.59
N ASN A 128 42.02 -42.51 1.69
CA ASN A 128 43.33 -43.12 1.82
C ASN A 128 44.42 -42.32 1.09
N PHE A 129 45.27 -41.65 1.87
CA PHE A 129 46.41 -40.88 1.38
C PHE A 129 47.71 -41.44 1.97
N SER A 130 48.68 -41.76 1.12
CA SER A 130 50.00 -42.18 1.56
C SER A 130 51.04 -41.07 1.33
N GLU A 131 51.97 -40.98 2.25
CA GLU A 131 53.06 -40.00 2.21
C GLU A 131 54.07 -40.41 1.13
N SER A 132 54.32 -39.54 0.15
CA SER A 132 55.26 -39.78 -0.94
C SER A 132 56.42 -38.79 -0.88
N LEU A 133 57.65 -39.28 -1.01
CA LEU A 133 58.87 -38.47 -1.03
C LEU A 133 59.11 -37.77 -2.38
N GLU A 134 58.19 -37.89 -3.34
CA GLU A 134 58.34 -37.28 -4.65
C GLU A 134 57.86 -35.82 -4.62
N GLU A 135 58.82 -34.90 -4.66
CA GLU A 135 58.56 -33.48 -4.90
C GLU A 135 57.93 -33.31 -6.29
N ILE A 136 56.68 -32.84 -6.35
CA ILE A 136 56.06 -32.42 -7.60
C ILE A 136 56.91 -31.28 -8.16
N LYS A 137 57.53 -31.49 -9.33
CA LYS A 137 58.34 -30.47 -10.02
C LYS A 137 57.53 -29.17 -10.06
N PRO A 138 57.96 -28.11 -9.34
CA PRO A 138 57.18 -26.89 -9.28
C PRO A 138 57.09 -26.33 -10.70
N LEU A 139 55.85 -26.06 -11.14
CA LEU A 139 55.56 -25.41 -12.41
C LEU A 139 56.56 -24.26 -12.60
N THR A 140 57.27 -24.24 -13.73
CA THR A 140 58.38 -23.31 -13.95
C THR A 140 57.89 -21.88 -13.77
N ALA A 141 58.78 -20.97 -13.35
CA ALA A 141 58.39 -19.57 -13.10
C ALA A 141 57.68 -18.95 -14.32
N GLU A 142 58.06 -19.37 -15.52
CA GLU A 142 57.46 -18.94 -16.79
C GLU A 142 56.04 -19.51 -17.01
N GLU A 143 55.79 -20.80 -16.78
CA GLU A 143 54.46 -21.40 -16.94
C GLU A 143 53.43 -20.84 -15.94
N LYS A 144 53.87 -20.50 -14.71
CA LYS A 144 53.01 -19.82 -13.73
C LYS A 144 52.65 -18.41 -14.15
N GLN A 145 53.61 -17.68 -14.73
CA GLN A 145 53.39 -16.33 -15.25
C GLN A 145 52.41 -16.35 -16.43
N GLU A 146 52.53 -17.31 -17.34
CA GLU A 146 51.60 -17.47 -18.45
C GLU A 146 50.17 -17.80 -17.99
N GLN A 147 50.02 -18.69 -16.99
CA GLN A 147 48.71 -18.99 -16.40
C GLN A 147 48.08 -17.77 -15.71
N LEU A 148 48.87 -16.95 -15.02
CA LEU A 148 48.41 -15.70 -14.42
C LEU A 148 48.00 -14.67 -15.46
N LEU A 149 48.76 -14.52 -16.55
CA LEU A 149 48.41 -13.64 -17.67
C LEU A 149 47.12 -14.10 -18.35
N ARG A 150 46.98 -15.41 -18.60
CA ARG A 150 45.76 -16.00 -19.16
C ARG A 150 44.54 -15.79 -18.25
N LEU A 151 44.73 -15.89 -16.93
CA LEU A 151 43.68 -15.62 -15.96
C LEU A 151 43.31 -14.13 -15.92
N GLN A 152 44.31 -13.23 -15.91
CA GLN A 152 44.10 -11.77 -15.96
C GLN A 152 43.40 -11.34 -17.24
N GLU A 153 43.77 -11.91 -18.38
CA GLU A 153 43.14 -11.62 -19.67
C GLU A 153 41.69 -12.08 -19.70
N ARG A 154 41.39 -13.27 -19.16
CA ARG A 154 40.02 -13.76 -18.99
C ARG A 154 39.19 -12.88 -18.06
N MET A 155 39.78 -12.39 -16.97
CA MET A 155 39.13 -11.45 -16.06
C MET A 155 38.86 -10.09 -16.71
N LYS A 156 39.83 -9.58 -17.49
CA LYS A 156 39.71 -8.32 -18.24
C LYS A 156 38.67 -8.42 -19.35
N GLN A 157 38.57 -9.56 -20.04
CA GLN A 157 37.51 -9.84 -21.02
C GLN A 157 36.13 -9.82 -20.34
N ARG A 158 35.97 -10.54 -19.22
CA ARG A 158 34.72 -10.58 -18.46
C ARG A 158 34.33 -9.22 -17.87
N GLN A 159 35.30 -8.40 -17.46
CA GLN A 159 35.05 -7.02 -17.01
C GLN A 159 34.60 -6.11 -18.16
N LYS A 160 35.22 -6.21 -19.34
CA LYS A 160 34.81 -5.44 -20.53
C LYS A 160 33.39 -5.80 -20.96
N GLU A 161 33.06 -7.09 -20.99
CA GLU A 161 31.72 -7.57 -21.33
C GLU A 161 30.67 -7.04 -20.35
N LYS A 162 30.93 -7.17 -19.04
CA LYS A 162 30.04 -6.59 -18.00
C LYS A 162 29.89 -5.08 -18.14
N ALA A 163 30.98 -4.35 -18.38
CA ALA A 163 30.92 -2.91 -18.55
C ALA A 163 30.16 -2.49 -19.81
N GLU A 164 30.22 -3.27 -20.89
CA GLU A 164 29.42 -3.01 -22.10
C GLU A 164 27.95 -3.32 -21.86
N GLN A 165 27.65 -4.40 -21.15
CA GLN A 165 26.29 -4.77 -20.78
C GLN A 165 25.65 -3.73 -19.85
N GLU A 166 26.37 -3.27 -18.83
CA GLU A 166 25.92 -2.20 -17.93
C GLU A 166 25.68 -0.88 -18.69
N LYS A 167 26.54 -0.53 -19.67
CA LYS A 167 26.30 0.63 -20.55
C LYS A 167 25.04 0.47 -21.39
N LYS A 168 24.78 -0.71 -21.95
CA LYS A 168 23.56 -0.98 -22.72
C LYS A 168 22.32 -0.86 -21.82
N GLU A 169 22.37 -1.46 -20.63
CA GLU A 169 21.29 -1.39 -19.65
C GLU A 169 21.05 0.05 -19.15
N ALA A 170 22.10 0.85 -18.95
CA ALA A 170 21.98 2.25 -18.59
C ALA A 170 21.32 3.09 -19.70
N VAL A 171 21.70 2.85 -20.96
CA VAL A 171 21.08 3.51 -22.12
C VAL A 171 19.61 3.11 -22.25
N GLU A 172 19.28 1.83 -22.10
CA GLU A 172 17.89 1.35 -22.14
C GLU A 172 17.05 1.90 -20.97
N ARG A 173 17.62 1.97 -19.76
CA ARG A 173 16.96 2.57 -18.59
C ARG A 173 16.65 4.05 -18.82
N GLU A 174 17.60 4.81 -19.37
CA GLU A 174 17.41 6.22 -19.70
C GLU A 174 16.38 6.41 -20.84
N LYS A 175 16.37 5.52 -21.84
CA LYS A 175 15.33 5.51 -22.89
C LYS A 175 13.94 5.23 -22.31
N LEU A 176 13.82 4.25 -21.42
CA LEU A 176 12.57 3.90 -20.77
C LEU A 176 12.03 5.08 -19.95
N ARG A 177 12.89 5.73 -19.16
CA ARG A 177 12.51 6.95 -18.41
C ARG A 177 11.94 8.02 -19.34
N ARG A 178 12.60 8.30 -20.48
CA ARG A 178 12.11 9.28 -21.46
C ARG A 178 10.82 8.84 -22.13
N LYS A 179 10.66 7.55 -22.42
CA LYS A 179 9.46 6.98 -23.04
C LYS A 179 8.27 7.09 -22.09
N GLN A 180 8.43 6.68 -20.84
CA GLN A 180 7.40 6.82 -19.79
C GLN A 180 7.00 8.28 -19.59
N GLY A 181 7.96 9.21 -19.61
CA GLY A 181 7.66 10.64 -19.55
C GLY A 181 6.80 11.14 -20.73
N ARG A 182 7.11 10.72 -21.97
CA ARG A 182 6.31 11.04 -23.16
C ARG A 182 4.94 10.38 -23.12
N GLU A 183 4.87 9.11 -22.73
CA GLU A 183 3.62 8.34 -22.61
C GLU A 183 2.66 8.98 -21.59
N LEU A 184 3.17 9.49 -20.46
CA LEU A 184 2.34 10.22 -19.48
C LEU A 184 1.76 11.51 -20.06
N VAL A 185 2.55 12.27 -20.83
CA VAL A 185 2.08 13.49 -21.49
C VAL A 185 1.05 13.18 -22.57
N GLU A 186 1.32 12.18 -23.41
CA GLU A 186 0.40 11.73 -24.46
C GLU A 186 -0.91 11.18 -23.86
N MET A 187 -0.85 10.39 -22.79
CA MET A 187 -2.02 9.88 -22.08
C MET A 187 -2.87 11.03 -21.54
N LYS A 188 -2.24 12.03 -20.92
CA LYS A 188 -2.95 13.22 -20.39
C LYS A 188 -3.63 14.01 -21.51
N GLN A 189 -2.92 14.27 -22.61
CA GLN A 189 -3.49 14.97 -23.77
C GLN A 189 -4.67 14.19 -24.37
N LYS A 190 -4.56 12.86 -24.47
CA LYS A 190 -5.63 12.02 -24.98
C LYS A 190 -6.88 12.06 -24.08
N MET A 191 -6.70 12.01 -22.76
CA MET A 191 -7.79 12.14 -21.80
C MET A 191 -8.50 13.48 -21.93
N GLU A 192 -7.75 14.58 -22.02
CA GLU A 192 -8.29 15.93 -22.20
C GLU A 192 -9.05 16.08 -23.54
N LEU A 193 -8.52 15.52 -24.62
CA LEU A 193 -9.19 15.49 -25.92
C LEU A 193 -10.49 14.68 -25.89
N ASP A 194 -10.50 13.53 -25.23
CA ASP A 194 -11.68 12.68 -25.09
C ASP A 194 -12.76 13.35 -24.23
N GLU A 195 -12.38 14.02 -23.14
CA GLU A 195 -13.28 14.83 -22.32
C GLU A 195 -13.87 16.01 -23.10
N ALA A 196 -13.02 16.76 -23.82
CA ALA A 196 -13.46 17.87 -24.66
C ALA A 196 -14.43 17.39 -25.77
N LYS A 197 -14.17 16.22 -26.36
CA LYS A 197 -15.04 15.60 -27.37
C LYS A 197 -16.39 15.23 -26.78
N LYS A 198 -16.43 14.57 -25.62
CA LYS A 198 -17.68 14.25 -24.91
C LYS A 198 -18.48 15.50 -24.58
N LEU A 199 -17.81 16.54 -24.11
CA LEU A 199 -18.46 17.81 -23.73
C LEU A 199 -19.00 18.56 -24.95
N ALA A 200 -18.32 18.50 -26.09
CA ALA A 200 -18.81 19.02 -27.36
C ALA A 200 -20.01 18.22 -27.91
N GLU A 201 -20.02 16.90 -27.72
CA GLU A 201 -21.14 16.03 -28.13
C GLU A 201 -22.39 16.30 -27.28
N LEU A 202 -22.25 16.41 -25.96
CA LEU A 202 -23.35 16.78 -25.07
C LEU A 202 -23.95 18.13 -25.42
N LYS A 203 -23.12 19.17 -25.64
CA LYS A 203 -23.60 20.48 -26.09
C LYS A 203 -24.33 20.42 -27.43
N LYS A 204 -23.87 19.57 -28.36
CA LYS A 204 -24.56 19.38 -29.64
C LYS A 204 -25.91 18.69 -29.44
N ARG A 205 -25.98 17.68 -28.57
CA ARG A 205 -27.22 16.96 -28.27
C ARG A 205 -28.23 17.86 -27.57
N GLU A 206 -27.83 18.59 -26.54
CA GLU A 206 -28.69 19.56 -25.84
C GLU A 206 -29.21 20.63 -26.80
N LYS A 207 -28.34 21.18 -27.67
CA LYS A 207 -28.77 22.15 -28.69
C LYS A 207 -29.77 21.56 -29.68
N GLN A 208 -29.63 20.28 -30.04
CA GLN A 208 -30.58 19.58 -30.92
C GLN A 208 -31.91 19.34 -30.21
N GLU A 209 -31.90 18.89 -28.97
CA GLU A 209 -33.09 18.68 -28.14
C GLU A 209 -33.83 20.00 -27.88
N GLU A 210 -33.11 21.08 -27.57
CA GLU A 210 -33.69 22.41 -27.40
C GLU A 210 -34.31 22.92 -28.71
N ARG A 211 -33.65 22.70 -29.84
CA ARG A 211 -34.21 23.06 -31.16
C ARG A 211 -35.49 22.27 -31.45
N LEU A 212 -35.50 20.97 -31.16
CA LEU A 212 -36.68 20.12 -31.34
C LEU A 212 -37.82 20.50 -30.37
N ALA A 213 -37.50 20.84 -29.12
CA ALA A 213 -38.47 21.33 -28.14
C ALA A 213 -39.09 22.67 -28.59
N ARG A 214 -38.26 23.61 -29.04
CA ARG A 214 -38.73 24.88 -29.61
C ARG A 214 -39.61 24.67 -30.84
N GLN A 215 -39.29 23.68 -31.70
CA GLN A 215 -40.13 23.31 -32.84
C GLN A 215 -41.47 22.72 -32.40
N ARG A 216 -41.50 21.80 -31.44
CA ARG A 216 -42.75 21.23 -30.91
C ARG A 216 -43.66 22.30 -30.31
N VAL A 217 -43.11 23.21 -29.49
CA VAL A 217 -43.88 24.32 -28.92
C VAL A 217 -44.45 25.21 -30.02
N LYS A 218 -43.66 25.49 -31.07
CA LYS A 218 -44.12 26.30 -32.19
C LYS A 218 -45.27 25.64 -32.95
N GLU A 219 -45.18 24.34 -33.21
CA GLU A 219 -46.25 23.57 -33.87
C GLU A 219 -47.52 23.50 -33.01
N GLU A 220 -47.38 23.36 -31.69
CA GLU A 220 -48.50 23.36 -30.75
C GLU A 220 -49.21 24.71 -30.70
N ILE A 221 -48.47 25.82 -30.71
CA ILE A 221 -49.04 27.17 -30.83
C ILE A 221 -49.76 27.35 -32.17
N GLU A 222 -49.20 26.85 -33.27
CA GLU A 222 -49.84 26.92 -34.59
C GLU A 222 -51.14 26.10 -34.62
N ARG A 223 -51.15 24.91 -34.00
CA ARG A 223 -52.34 24.07 -33.84
C ARG A 223 -53.41 24.76 -33.00
N ASP A 224 -53.09 25.29 -31.83
CA ASP A 224 -54.03 26.03 -30.96
C ASP A 224 -54.57 27.28 -31.69
N LYS A 225 -53.71 28.00 -32.40
CA LYS A 225 -54.11 29.17 -33.21
C LYS A 225 -55.08 28.76 -34.31
N ARG A 226 -54.84 27.63 -34.99
CA ARG A 226 -55.74 27.09 -36.02
C ARG A 226 -57.08 26.65 -35.45
N GLU A 227 -57.09 25.98 -34.30
CA GLU A 227 -58.33 25.57 -33.63
C GLU A 227 -59.12 26.79 -33.14
N ARG A 228 -58.47 27.78 -32.52
CA ARG A 228 -59.13 29.02 -32.09
C ARG A 228 -59.73 29.80 -33.26
N ALA A 229 -59.01 29.90 -34.38
CA ALA A 229 -59.54 30.51 -35.60
C ALA A 229 -60.77 29.76 -36.14
N ALA A 230 -60.74 28.42 -36.16
CA ALA A 230 -61.88 27.60 -36.58
C ALA A 230 -63.08 27.73 -35.63
N ARG A 231 -62.85 27.78 -34.30
CA ARG A 231 -63.90 27.99 -33.31
C ARG A 231 -64.50 29.40 -33.41
N TYR A 232 -63.69 30.44 -33.58
CA TYR A 232 -64.19 31.79 -33.77
C TYR A 232 -65.04 31.92 -35.05
N GLY A 233 -64.67 31.23 -36.13
CA GLY A 233 -65.49 31.11 -37.33
C GLY A 233 -66.83 30.38 -37.11
N LYS A 234 -66.91 29.46 -36.15
CA LYS A 234 -68.13 28.71 -35.80
C LYS A 234 -69.05 29.45 -34.84
N VAL A 235 -68.51 30.19 -33.86
CA VAL A 235 -69.32 30.96 -32.87
C VAL A 235 -70.03 32.15 -33.53
N SER A 236 -69.49 32.71 -34.62
CA SER A 236 -70.19 33.74 -35.41
C SER A 236 -71.42 33.22 -36.18
N ALA A 237 -71.63 31.90 -36.27
CA ALA A 237 -72.79 31.28 -36.89
C ALA A 237 -73.87 30.84 -35.86
N GLU A 238 -73.55 30.81 -34.57
CA GLU A 238 -74.42 30.26 -33.51
C GLU A 238 -74.90 31.31 -32.48
N ALA A 239 -74.84 32.60 -32.83
CA ALA A 239 -75.39 33.70 -32.04
C ALA A 239 -76.84 34.01 -32.45
N SER A 240 -77.76 33.07 -32.21
CA SER A 240 -79.21 33.29 -32.27
C SER A 240 -79.96 32.22 -31.49
N GLN A 241 -79.96 32.30 -30.15
CA GLN A 241 -81.08 31.83 -29.31
C GLN A 241 -80.97 32.30 -27.84
N PRO A 242 -82.10 32.67 -27.18
CA PRO A 242 -82.11 33.34 -25.89
C PRO A 242 -82.27 32.38 -24.70
N LYS A 243 -81.72 32.78 -23.54
CA LYS A 243 -81.95 32.19 -22.21
C LYS A 243 -83.27 32.68 -21.59
N PRO A 244 -83.94 31.87 -20.75
CA PRO A 244 -84.76 32.38 -19.64
C PRO A 244 -84.28 31.89 -18.24
N PRO A 245 -84.82 32.44 -17.12
CA PRO A 245 -84.03 32.80 -15.93
C PRO A 245 -84.44 32.18 -14.58
N THR A 246 -83.62 32.48 -13.56
CA THR A 246 -83.88 32.60 -12.08
C THR A 246 -84.04 31.29 -11.26
N GLN A 247 -83.63 31.14 -9.99
CA GLN A 247 -83.48 32.04 -8.83
C GLN A 247 -82.63 31.34 -7.69
N PRO A 248 -82.49 31.83 -6.43
CA PRO A 248 -81.23 31.81 -5.66
C PRO A 248 -81.19 30.80 -4.50
N ALA A 249 -80.00 30.29 -4.14
CA ALA A 249 -79.79 29.51 -2.93
C ALA A 249 -78.41 29.79 -2.29
N ALA A 250 -78.48 30.15 -1.00
CA ALA A 250 -77.54 30.08 0.13
C ALA A 250 -76.00 30.13 -0.09
N PRO A 251 -75.27 30.85 0.79
CA PRO A 251 -73.81 30.89 0.75
C PRO A 251 -73.21 29.55 1.20
N PRO A 252 -72.30 28.91 0.43
CA PRO A 252 -71.42 27.93 0.99
C PRO A 252 -70.30 28.65 1.77
N ALA A 253 -70.00 28.06 2.92
CA ALA A 253 -68.98 28.48 3.85
C ALA A 253 -67.63 28.79 3.18
N VAL A 254 -66.93 29.75 3.79
CA VAL A 254 -65.49 29.97 3.65
C VAL A 254 -64.75 28.66 3.92
N THR A 255 -64.47 27.89 2.87
CA THR A 255 -63.40 26.91 2.90
C THR A 255 -62.10 27.68 2.75
N ALA A 256 -61.37 27.80 3.86
CA ALA A 256 -59.97 28.14 3.83
C ALA A 256 -59.31 27.28 2.76
N THR A 257 -58.82 27.93 1.71
CA THR A 257 -58.11 27.28 0.62
C THR A 257 -56.84 26.70 1.23
N ALA A 258 -56.88 25.42 1.56
CA ALA A 258 -55.69 24.67 1.93
C ALA A 258 -54.70 24.79 0.78
N ALA A 259 -53.51 25.30 1.08
CA ALA A 259 -52.43 25.46 0.13
C ALA A 259 -52.22 24.15 -0.64
N PRO A 260 -51.98 24.21 -1.96
CA PRO A 260 -51.67 23.01 -2.74
C PRO A 260 -50.44 22.34 -2.13
N LYS A 261 -50.56 21.06 -1.77
CA LYS A 261 -49.43 20.24 -1.31
C LYS A 261 -48.47 20.06 -2.48
N LYS A 262 -47.58 21.03 -2.69
CA LYS A 262 -46.46 20.91 -3.60
C LYS A 262 -45.55 19.84 -3.02
N GLU A 263 -45.40 18.73 -3.72
CA GLU A 263 -44.35 17.77 -3.43
C GLU A 263 -43.04 18.45 -3.81
N TYR A 264 -42.18 18.68 -2.82
CA TYR A 264 -40.84 19.19 -3.04
C TYR A 264 -39.94 17.96 -3.13
N ASP A 265 -39.01 17.94 -4.09
CA ASP A 265 -37.97 16.91 -4.23
C ASP A 265 -36.69 17.25 -3.46
N THR A 266 -36.57 18.52 -3.03
CA THR A 266 -35.42 19.04 -2.31
C THR A 266 -35.86 19.79 -1.07
N THR A 267 -35.10 19.64 0.01
CA THR A 267 -35.33 20.29 1.31
C THR A 267 -34.13 21.14 1.70
N ARG A 268 -34.36 22.38 2.12
CA ARG A 268 -33.30 23.28 2.58
C ARG A 268 -33.20 23.25 4.10
N LEU A 269 -32.05 22.84 4.62
CA LEU A 269 -31.80 22.79 6.06
C LEU A 269 -30.81 23.87 6.49
N GLN A 270 -31.19 24.65 7.51
CA GLN A 270 -30.29 25.57 8.19
C GLN A 270 -29.90 24.98 9.55
N ILE A 271 -28.64 24.59 9.69
CA ILE A 271 -28.09 24.03 10.93
C ILE A 271 -27.36 25.14 11.70
N ARG A 272 -27.80 25.43 12.91
CA ARG A 272 -27.17 26.38 13.83
C ARG A 272 -26.19 25.65 14.74
N LEU A 273 -24.92 26.09 14.70
CA LEU A 273 -23.86 25.56 15.55
C LEU A 273 -23.85 26.29 16.90
N PRO A 274 -23.30 25.66 17.96
CA PRO A 274 -23.14 26.29 19.27
C PRO A 274 -22.20 27.50 19.25
N ASN A 275 -21.33 27.61 18.23
CA ASN A 275 -20.46 28.77 18.02
C ASN A 275 -21.19 29.98 17.37
N GLY A 276 -22.51 29.88 17.14
CA GLY A 276 -23.33 30.94 16.53
C GLY A 276 -23.31 30.97 14.99
N SER A 277 -22.45 30.19 14.34
CA SER A 277 -22.45 30.05 12.88
C SER A 277 -23.63 29.19 12.40
N ALA A 278 -24.11 29.48 11.18
CA ALA A 278 -25.20 28.73 10.57
C ALA A 278 -24.73 28.10 9.26
N LEU A 279 -24.75 26.77 9.19
CA LEU A 279 -24.54 26.02 7.96
C LEU A 279 -25.87 25.90 7.24
N THR A 280 -25.89 26.17 5.94
CA THR A 280 -27.10 25.99 5.13
C THR A 280 -26.79 25.05 3.99
N ASN A 281 -27.59 23.99 3.84
CA ASN A 281 -27.43 23.04 2.75
C ASN A 281 -28.78 22.53 2.24
N SER A 282 -28.80 22.08 1.00
CA SER A 282 -29.96 21.47 0.34
C SER A 282 -29.76 19.97 0.26
N PHE A 283 -30.73 19.20 0.76
CA PHE A 283 -30.73 17.74 0.79
C PHE A 283 -31.92 17.19 0.00
N GLY A 284 -31.79 15.96 -0.50
CA GLY A 284 -32.90 15.25 -1.14
C GLY A 284 -34.00 14.87 -0.14
N VAL A 285 -35.25 14.84 -0.58
CA VAL A 285 -36.38 14.54 0.33
C VAL A 285 -36.40 13.07 0.79
N SER A 286 -35.82 12.17 0.01
CA SER A 286 -35.56 10.77 0.36
C SER A 286 -34.22 10.54 1.07
N GLU A 287 -33.43 11.59 1.29
CA GLU A 287 -32.12 11.49 1.94
C GLU A 287 -32.30 11.27 3.45
N GLN A 288 -31.39 10.52 4.06
CA GLN A 288 -31.45 10.17 5.49
C GLN A 288 -30.92 11.30 6.36
N LEU A 289 -31.43 11.43 7.58
CA LEU A 289 -30.92 12.39 8.55
C LEU A 289 -29.43 12.15 8.90
N ALA A 290 -28.95 10.90 8.78
CA ALA A 290 -27.52 10.56 8.89
C ALA A 290 -26.62 11.38 7.95
N ALA A 291 -27.07 11.67 6.72
CA ALA A 291 -26.31 12.48 5.78
C ALA A 291 -26.16 13.93 6.28
N VAL A 292 -27.19 14.47 6.93
CA VAL A 292 -27.15 15.78 7.58
C VAL A 292 -26.18 15.77 8.76
N ARG A 293 -26.16 14.71 9.57
CA ARG A 293 -25.20 14.53 10.67
C ARG A 293 -23.75 14.51 10.16
N LEU A 294 -23.48 13.76 9.09
CA LEU A 294 -22.15 13.71 8.45
C LEU A 294 -21.77 15.08 7.89
N PHE A 295 -22.69 15.76 7.21
CA PHE A 295 -22.45 17.11 6.69
C PHE A 295 -22.06 18.09 7.80
N VAL A 296 -22.76 18.04 8.93
CA VAL A 296 -22.41 18.84 10.11
C VAL A 296 -21.04 18.45 10.63
N GLN A 297 -20.72 17.16 10.77
CA GLN A 297 -19.41 16.71 11.24
C GLN A 297 -18.25 17.20 10.35
N LEU A 298 -18.43 17.22 9.02
CA LEU A 298 -17.40 17.68 8.07
C LEU A 298 -17.27 19.21 8.01
N ASN A 299 -18.38 19.94 8.15
CA ASN A 299 -18.41 21.41 8.01
C ASN A 299 -18.41 22.15 9.35
N ARG A 300 -18.20 21.44 10.46
CA ARG A 300 -18.13 22.04 11.78
C ARG A 300 -16.88 22.89 11.94
N THR A 301 -17.07 24.18 12.13
CA THR A 301 -16.02 25.18 12.43
C THR A 301 -15.72 25.31 13.94
N ASP A 302 -16.29 24.41 14.75
CA ASP A 302 -16.26 24.44 16.23
C ASP A 302 -15.03 23.73 16.84
N GLY A 303 -14.17 23.12 16.01
CA GLY A 303 -12.92 22.47 16.45
C GLY A 303 -13.08 21.25 17.37
N SER A 304 -14.31 20.90 17.77
CA SER A 304 -14.63 19.78 18.64
C SER A 304 -15.23 18.62 17.84
N SER A 305 -14.54 17.48 17.85
CA SER A 305 -15.04 16.19 17.33
C SER A 305 -15.99 15.48 18.29
N ALA A 306 -16.43 16.15 19.36
CA ALA A 306 -17.31 15.57 20.36
C ALA A 306 -18.66 15.15 19.76
N PRO A 307 -19.28 14.08 20.30
CA PRO A 307 -20.64 13.70 19.92
C PRO A 307 -21.57 14.89 20.11
N PHE A 308 -22.53 15.04 19.20
CA PHE A 308 -23.53 16.10 19.20
C PHE A 308 -24.88 15.51 18.86
N SER A 309 -25.93 16.13 19.38
CA SER A 309 -27.32 15.82 19.07
C SER A 309 -27.93 16.94 18.22
N LEU A 310 -28.73 16.55 17.24
CA LEU A 310 -29.50 17.47 16.41
C LEU A 310 -30.88 17.64 17.02
N MET A 311 -31.32 18.88 17.19
CA MET A 311 -32.67 19.19 17.64
C MET A 311 -33.38 20.17 16.69
N THR A 312 -34.70 20.03 16.54
CA THR A 312 -35.55 21.02 15.87
C THR A 312 -36.00 22.11 16.84
N THR A 313 -36.39 23.27 16.32
CA THR A 313 -36.94 24.39 17.11
C THR A 313 -38.44 24.25 17.34
N PHE A 314 -39.21 23.87 16.32
CA PHE A 314 -40.67 23.70 16.43
C PHE A 314 -41.20 22.65 15.43
N PRO A 315 -41.93 21.61 15.87
CA PRO A 315 -42.02 21.15 17.27
C PRO A 315 -40.64 20.72 17.77
N LYS A 316 -40.31 20.98 19.03
CA LYS A 316 -39.00 20.63 19.60
C LYS A 316 -38.86 19.11 19.68
N LYS A 317 -38.08 18.53 18.77
CA LYS A 317 -37.74 17.11 18.70
C LYS A 317 -36.23 16.97 18.75
N VAL A 318 -35.74 16.12 19.65
CA VAL A 318 -34.32 15.74 19.73
C VAL A 318 -34.17 14.44 18.95
N PHE A 319 -33.30 14.42 17.95
CA PHE A 319 -33.09 13.24 17.11
C PHE A 319 -32.12 12.27 17.78
N THR A 320 -32.56 11.02 17.93
CA THR A 320 -31.77 9.88 18.40
C THR A 320 -31.21 9.10 17.20
N GLU A 321 -30.43 8.04 17.46
CA GLU A 321 -29.84 7.21 16.40
C GLU A 321 -30.91 6.53 15.52
N GLU A 322 -32.05 6.14 16.09
CA GLU A 322 -33.18 5.56 15.35
C GLU A 322 -33.83 6.53 14.35
N ASP A 323 -33.75 7.85 14.62
CA ASP A 323 -34.25 8.86 13.69
C ASP A 323 -33.22 9.19 12.59
N MET A 324 -31.97 8.74 12.72
CA MET A 324 -30.92 9.00 11.73
C MET A 324 -31.13 8.21 10.43
N GLU A 325 -31.78 7.05 10.52
CA GLU A 325 -32.08 6.17 9.38
C GLU A 325 -33.33 6.59 8.61
N LYS A 326 -34.18 7.45 9.19
CA LYS A 326 -35.42 7.91 8.57
C LYS A 326 -35.16 9.01 7.54
N PRO A 327 -35.91 9.04 6.43
CA PRO A 327 -35.79 10.08 5.42
C PRO A 327 -36.31 11.43 5.94
N LEU A 328 -35.77 12.53 5.40
CA LEU A 328 -36.17 13.89 5.78
C LEU A 328 -37.67 14.17 5.59
N LYS A 329 -38.33 13.46 4.66
CA LYS A 329 -39.80 13.49 4.44
C LYS A 329 -40.59 13.05 5.68
N GLU A 330 -40.18 11.94 6.30
CA GLU A 330 -40.88 11.35 7.45
C GLU A 330 -40.67 12.17 8.72
N LEU A 331 -39.52 12.82 8.83
CA LEU A 331 -39.20 13.71 9.94
C LEU A 331 -39.86 15.09 9.84
N GLY A 332 -40.61 15.37 8.76
CA GLY A 332 -41.33 16.63 8.58
C GLY A 332 -40.40 17.83 8.36
N LEU A 333 -39.20 17.60 7.81
CA LEU A 333 -38.21 18.67 7.60
C LEU A 333 -38.36 19.39 6.25
N VAL A 334 -39.30 18.95 5.41
CA VAL A 334 -39.63 19.48 4.08
C VAL A 334 -40.64 20.62 4.18
N PRO A 335 -40.54 21.74 3.42
CA PRO A 335 -39.52 22.08 2.41
C PRO A 335 -38.29 22.82 2.95
N SER A 336 -38.37 23.34 4.16
CA SER A 336 -37.26 24.01 4.84
C SER A 336 -37.38 23.84 6.34
N ALA A 337 -36.28 23.53 7.02
CA ALA A 337 -36.26 23.38 8.46
C ALA A 337 -34.96 23.94 9.08
N VAL A 338 -35.05 24.28 10.37
CA VAL A 338 -33.93 24.79 11.16
C VAL A 338 -33.58 23.76 12.24
N LEU A 339 -32.34 23.27 12.18
CA LEU A 339 -31.78 22.35 13.15
C LEU A 339 -30.77 23.10 14.03
N ILE A 340 -30.69 22.71 15.30
CA ILE A 340 -29.72 23.23 16.26
C ILE A 340 -28.84 22.08 16.71
N VAL A 341 -27.52 22.29 16.67
CA VAL A 341 -26.53 21.37 17.21
C VAL A 341 -26.44 21.62 18.71
N THR A 342 -26.78 20.61 19.50
CA THR A 342 -26.62 20.62 20.95
C THR A 342 -25.63 19.54 21.37
N LYS A 343 -25.02 19.73 22.55
CA LYS A 343 -24.25 18.65 23.18
C LYS A 343 -25.25 17.54 23.57
N PRO A 344 -24.91 16.25 23.39
CA PRO A 344 -25.78 15.17 23.81
C PRO A 344 -26.06 15.35 25.31
N ALA A 345 -27.33 15.28 25.69
CA ALA A 345 -27.67 15.18 27.10
C ALA A 345 -27.08 13.85 27.59
N SER A 346 -26.15 13.94 28.54
CA SER A 346 -25.58 12.78 29.22
C SER A 346 -26.62 12.10 30.10
#